data_AF-A0A5P3XI62-F1
#
_entry.id   AF-A0A5P3XI62-F1
#
_cell.length_a   1.000
_cell.length_b   1.000
_cell.length_c   1.000
_cell.angle_alpha   90.00
_cell.angle_beta   90.00
_cell.angle_gamma   90.00
#
_symmetry.space_group_name_H-M   'P 1'
#
loop_
_entity.id
_entity.type
_entity.pdbx_description
1 polymer ?
#
loop_
_entity_poly.entity_id
_entity_poly.type
_entity_poly.pdbx_seq_one_letter_code
_entity_poly.pdbx_strand_id
1 'polypeptide(L)' 'MKNKEKIVSRDDLMNYMWNSDVYIDDNTLSVNMTRIRKKLEELDLKDYIETRRGLGYILR' A
#
# COMPACT_ATOMS: atom_id res chain seq x y z
N MET A 1 -0.73 -16.03 -0.07
CA MET A 1 -1.26 -14.69 0.24
C MET A 1 -0.73 -14.28 1.62
N LYS A 2 0.36 -13.50 1.70
CA LYS A 2 1.16 -13.38 2.93
C LYS A 2 0.65 -12.40 4.00
N ASN A 3 -0.25 -11.46 3.68
CA ASN A 3 -0.72 -10.40 4.60
C ASN A 3 -2.21 -10.00 4.40
N LYS A 4 -3.14 -10.95 4.19
CA LYS A 4 -4.57 -10.62 4.26
C LYS A 4 -4.94 -10.26 5.71
N GLU A 5 -5.68 -9.17 5.91
CA GLU A 5 -6.16 -8.65 7.20
C GLU A 5 -5.11 -8.07 8.16
N LYS A 6 -3.83 -7.95 7.75
CA LYS A 6 -2.81 -7.25 8.55
C LYS A 6 -2.72 -5.77 8.17
N ILE A 7 -2.70 -4.92 9.19
CA ILE A 7 -2.32 -3.52 9.04
C ILE A 7 -0.82 -3.48 8.77
N VAL A 8 -0.43 -2.92 7.63
CA VAL A 8 0.95 -2.66 7.27
C VAL A 8 1.19 -1.17 7.44
N SER A 9 2.16 -0.80 8.28
CA SER A 9 2.48 0.60 8.52
C SER A 9 3.14 1.23 7.29
N ARG A 10 3.16 2.57 7.24
CA ARG A 10 3.93 3.28 6.22
C ARG A 10 5.41 2.93 6.33
N ASP A 11 5.95 2.90 7.54
CA ASP A 11 7.36 2.59 7.79
C ASP A 11 7.72 1.18 7.34
N ASP A 12 6.84 0.20 7.53
CA ASP A 12 7.06 -1.17 7.04
C ASP A 12 7.08 -1.24 5.51
N LEU A 13 6.18 -0.50 4.84
CA LEU A 13 6.18 -0.40 3.38
C LEU A 13 7.46 0.27 2.87
N MET A 14 7.86 1.37 3.51
CA MET A 14 9.09 2.09 3.16
C MET A 14 10.33 1.20 3.36
N ASN A 15 10.43 0.50 4.48
CA ASN A 15 11.50 -0.46 4.76
C ASN A 15 11.52 -1.61 3.74
N TYR A 16 10.36 -2.14 3.37
CA TYR A 16 10.26 -3.19 2.35
C TYR A 16 10.74 -2.70 0.98
N MET A 17 10.41 -1.46 0.63
CA MET A 17 10.76 -0.85 -0.67
C MET A 17 12.24 -0.45 -0.74
N TRP A 18 12.82 0.02 0.37
CA TRP A 18 14.27 0.23 0.49
C TRP A 18 15.08 -1.05 0.38
N ASN A 19 14.59 -2.17 0.90
CA ASN A 19 15.22 -3.48 0.70
C ASN A 19 15.14 -3.98 -0.76
N SER A 20 14.38 -3.30 -1.62
CA SER A 20 14.17 -3.65 -3.02
C SER A 20 14.95 -2.76 -4.00
N ASP A 21 15.96 -2.01 -3.54
CA ASP A 21 16.76 -1.06 -4.31
C ASP A 21 15.97 0.11 -4.95
N VAL A 22 14.71 0.32 -4.54
CA VAL A 22 13.90 1.42 -5.05
C VAL A 22 13.89 2.55 -4.03
N TYR A 23 14.56 3.66 -4.38
CA TYR A 23 14.53 4.86 -3.56
C TYR A 23 13.18 5.55 -3.72
N ILE A 24 12.34 5.44 -2.69
CA ILE A 24 10.96 5.94 -2.71
C ILE A 24 10.78 6.87 -1.51
N ASP A 25 10.13 8.01 -1.72
CA ASP A 25 9.72 8.94 -0.67
C ASP A 25 8.23 8.74 -0.30
N ASP A 26 7.81 9.34 0.83
CA ASP A 26 6.44 9.15 1.37
C ASP A 26 5.35 9.70 0.42
N ASN A 27 5.69 10.71 -0.37
CA ASN A 27 4.82 11.25 -1.42
C ASN A 27 4.63 10.25 -2.56
N THR A 28 5.71 9.59 -2.97
CA THR A 28 5.74 8.59 -4.02
C THR A 28 5.02 7.31 -3.58
N LEU A 29 5.12 6.92 -2.30
CA LEU A 29 4.30 5.84 -1.74
C LEU A 29 2.80 6.17 -1.86
N SER A 30 2.39 7.40 -1.53
CA SER A 30 1.00 7.84 -1.60
C SER A 30 0.47 7.86 -3.04
N VAL A 31 1.29 8.30 -4.01
CA VAL A 31 0.97 8.27 -5.45
C VAL A 31 0.87 6.82 -5.95
N ASN A 32 1.82 5.96 -5.60
CA ASN A 32 1.78 4.55 -5.99
C ASN A 32 0.56 3.83 -5.42
N MET A 33 0.21 4.10 -4.16
CA MET A 33 -0.98 3.54 -3.54
C MET A 33 -2.26 3.94 -4.31
N THR A 34 -2.35 5.20 -4.73
CA THR A 34 -3.45 5.70 -5.55
C THR A 34 -3.50 5.01 -6.92
N ARG A 35 -2.35 4.79 -7.57
CA ARG A 35 -2.26 4.06 -8.84
C ARG A 35 -2.67 2.60 -8.71
N ILE A 36 -2.27 1.92 -7.63
CA ILE A 36 -2.64 0.53 -7.35
C ILE A 36 -4.14 0.43 -7.13
N ARG A 37 -4.75 1.33 -6.35
CA ARG A 37 -6.21 1.36 -6.15
C ARG A 37 -6.96 1.48 -7.47
N LYS A 38 -6.55 2.41 -8.33
CA LYS A 38 -7.17 2.57 -9.66
C LYS A 38 -7.10 1.29 -10.49
N LYS A 39 -5.94 0.63 -10.53
CA LYS A 39 -5.79 -0.66 -11.23
C LYS A 39 -6.65 -1.77 -10.64
N LEU A 40 -6.84 -1.79 -9.33
CA LEU A 40 -7.73 -2.76 -8.67
C LEU A 40 -9.20 -2.46 -8.99
N GLU A 41 -9.59 -1.18 -9.02
CA GLU A 41 -10.93 -0.76 -9.44
C GLU A 41 -11.23 -1.17 -10.89
N GLU A 42 -10.26 -1.07 -11.81
CA GLU A 42 -10.38 -1.56 -13.19
C GLU A 42 -10.61 -3.08 -13.29
N LEU A 43 -10.15 -3.83 -12.27
CA LEU A 43 -10.34 -5.28 -12.15
C LEU A 43 -11.59 -5.66 -11.34
N ASP A 44 -12.47 -4.70 -11.06
CA ASP A 44 -13.65 -4.84 -10.19
C ASP A 44 -13.31 -5.27 -8.74
N LEU A 45 -12.06 -5.10 -8.33
CA LEU A 45 -11.56 -5.34 -6.97
C LEU A 45 -11.63 -4.06 -6.14
N LYS A 46 -12.85 -3.56 -5.95
CA LYS A 46 -13.11 -2.38 -5.11
C LYS A 46 -12.84 -2.67 -3.63
N ASP A 47 -12.38 -1.66 -2.92
CA ASP A 47 -12.15 -1.67 -1.46
C ASP A 47 -11.13 -2.71 -0.94
N TYR A 48 -10.27 -3.23 -1.81
CA TYR A 48 -9.21 -4.16 -1.41
C TYR A 48 -8.12 -3.51 -0.56
N ILE A 49 -7.93 -2.19 -0.66
CA ILE A 49 -6.92 -1.45 0.10
C ILE A 49 -7.57 -0.30 0.85
N GLU A 50 -7.73 -0.46 2.16
CA GLU A 50 -8.26 0.58 3.05
C GLU A 50 -7.12 1.35 3.72
N THR A 51 -7.26 2.69 3.81
CA THR A 51 -6.30 3.54 4.54
C THR A 51 -6.77 3.70 5.99
N ARG A 52 -5.94 3.27 6.94
CA ARG A 52 -6.13 3.55 8.37
C ARG A 52 -5.26 4.74 8.76
N ARG A 53 -5.89 5.92 8.91
CA ARG A 53 -5.18 7.16 9.29
C ARG A 53 -4.37 6.94 10.57
N GLY A 54 -3.09 7.33 10.55
CA GLY A 54 -2.17 7.16 11.67
C GLY A 54 -1.59 5.76 11.86
N LEU A 55 -2.10 4.73 11.16
CA LEU A 55 -1.64 3.34 11.29
C LEU A 55 -1.00 2.80 10.02
N GLY A 56 -1.54 3.13 8.84
CA GLY A 56 -1.04 2.64 7.55
C GLY A 56 -2.14 2.13 6.63
N TYR A 57 -1.93 0.98 6.02
CA TYR A 57 -2.82 0.38 5.03
C TYR A 57 -3.19 -1.05 5.41
N ILE A 58 -4.40 -1.48 5.06
CA ILE A 58 -4.87 -2.86 5.26
C ILE A 58 -5.38 -3.42 3.94
N LEU A 59 -5.02 -4.69 3.67
CA LEU A 59 -5.50 -5.44 2.52
C LEU A 59 -6.67 -6.33 2.94
N ARG A 60 -7.84 -6.16 2.31
CA ARG A 60 -9.06 -6.92 2.60
C ARG A 60 -9.26 -8.06 1.60
#